data_AF-A0A817MWR6-F1
#
_entry.id   AF-A0A817MWR6-F1
#
_cell.length_a   1.000
_cell.length_b   1.000
_cell.length_c   1.000
_cell.angle_alpha   90.00
_cell.angle_beta   90.00
_cell.angle_gamma   90.00
#
_symmetry.space_group_name_H-M   'P 1'
#
loop_
_entity.id
_entity.type
_entity.pdbx_description
1 polymer ?
#
loop_
_entity_poly.entity_id
_entity_poly.type
_entity_poly.pdbx_seq_one_letter_code
_entity_poly.pdbx_strand_id
1 'polypeptide(L)'
;MLFFPSFYRDHILTDRIYQNYPHLPKILTGLSIANFEILVISPFERLKVWLMTSPKRISLFKFFREHINSRDITRELYRGTSAVFYRQNVSWITFLYTDGLTKAKFREYKQTQDLTYIDLFMAGMIVGLINTGAVMPFDYVKTQKQKFFQNNQSTIDIFITTLKQDGITRFYIGWKIYLIQYAIVAILNVNVLDKLERKFQNYSVRKS
;
A
#
# COMPACT_ATOMS: atom_id res chain seq x y z
N MET A 1 -11.68 -13.22 5.76
CA MET A 1 -12.17 -12.44 6.91
C MET A 1 -11.19 -11.29 7.15
N LEU A 2 -11.58 -10.04 6.88
CA LEU A 2 -10.91 -8.86 7.43
C LEU A 2 -11.73 -8.47 8.67
N PHE A 3 -11.09 -8.38 9.85
CA PHE A 3 -11.75 -8.09 11.12
C PHE A 3 -12.28 -6.64 11.17
N PHE A 4 -11.57 -5.72 10.53
CA PHE A 4 -11.88 -4.29 10.52
C PHE A 4 -13.22 -3.85 9.91
N PRO A 5 -13.72 -4.40 8.78
CA PRO A 5 -15.02 -3.98 8.25
C PRO A 5 -16.19 -4.23 9.20
N SER A 6 -16.11 -5.20 10.11
CA SER A 6 -17.14 -5.41 11.15
C SER A 6 -17.12 -4.31 12.21
N PHE A 7 -15.92 -3.92 12.67
CA PHE A 7 -15.75 -2.86 13.65
C PHE A 7 -16.31 -1.50 13.17
N TYR A 8 -16.05 -1.12 11.92
CA TYR A 8 -16.61 0.13 11.37
C TYR A 8 -18.12 0.06 11.12
N ARG A 9 -18.63 -1.13 10.80
CA ARG A 9 -20.07 -1.37 10.62
C ARG A 9 -20.82 -1.26 11.94
N ASP A 10 -20.26 -1.80 13.01
CA ASP A 10 -20.98 -1.97 14.28
C ASP A 10 -20.80 -0.78 15.26
N HIS A 11 -19.72 0.01 15.12
CA HIS A 11 -19.40 1.09 16.06
C HIS A 11 -19.47 2.52 15.49
N ILE A 12 -19.38 2.71 14.17
CA ILE A 12 -19.19 4.05 13.56
C ILE A 12 -20.26 4.41 12.52
N LEU A 13 -20.77 3.46 11.74
CA LEU A 13 -21.72 3.75 10.67
C LEU A 13 -23.16 3.39 11.08
N THR A 14 -24.03 4.38 11.18
CA THR A 14 -25.49 4.17 11.34
C THR A 14 -26.05 3.38 10.15
N ASP A 15 -26.96 2.42 10.40
CA ASP A 15 -27.55 1.52 9.38
C ASP A 15 -28.10 2.23 8.13
N ARG A 16 -28.58 3.47 8.25
CA ARG A 16 -29.06 4.30 7.13
C ARG A 16 -27.96 4.68 6.13
N ILE A 17 -26.73 4.92 6.60
CA ILE A 17 -25.60 5.29 5.73
C ILE A 17 -25.04 4.05 5.03
N TYR A 18 -25.10 2.89 5.71
CA TYR A 18 -24.66 1.62 5.17
C TYR A 18 -25.50 1.17 3.97
N GLN A 19 -26.82 1.35 4.02
CA GLN A 19 -27.69 1.02 2.88
C GLN A 19 -27.46 1.92 1.65
N ASN A 20 -27.08 3.19 1.87
CA ASN A 20 -26.85 4.14 0.77
C ASN A 20 -25.47 3.97 0.11
N TYR A 21 -24.45 3.47 0.84
CA TYR A 21 -23.10 3.29 0.29
C TYR A 21 -22.40 2.03 0.84
N PRO A 22 -22.52 0.87 0.16
CA PRO A 22 -21.92 -0.39 0.61
C PRO A 22 -20.37 -0.39 0.59
N HIS A 23 -19.74 0.59 -0.06
CA HIS A 23 -18.28 0.69 -0.20
C HIS A 23 -17.61 1.58 0.86
N LEU A 24 -18.35 2.47 1.54
CA LEU A 24 -17.80 3.40 2.54
C LEU A 24 -17.05 2.72 3.70
N PRO A 25 -17.55 1.63 4.32
CA PRO A 25 -16.84 0.97 5.41
C PRO A 25 -15.44 0.49 5.02
N LYS A 26 -15.26 0.06 3.76
CA LYS A 26 -13.98 -0.41 3.23
C LYS A 26 -12.99 0.75 3.04
N ILE A 27 -13.48 1.90 2.60
CA ILE A 27 -12.65 3.11 2.42
C ILE A 27 -12.19 3.64 3.78
N LEU A 28 -13.09 3.74 4.76
CA LEU A 28 -12.75 4.18 6.12
C LEU A 28 -11.77 3.22 6.80
N THR A 29 -12.00 1.91 6.64
CA THR A 29 -11.05 0.89 7.10
C THR A 29 -9.66 1.12 6.47
N GLY A 30 -9.60 1.36 5.16
CA GLY A 30 -8.36 1.63 4.45
C GLY A 30 -7.63 2.88 4.96
N LEU A 31 -8.35 3.97 5.19
CA LEU A 31 -7.80 5.21 5.73
C LEU A 31 -7.20 4.99 7.13
N SER A 32 -7.89 4.28 8.01
CA SER A 32 -7.40 4.05 9.36
C SER A 32 -6.18 3.13 9.39
N ILE A 33 -6.19 2.07 8.58
CA ILE A 33 -5.00 1.20 8.40
C ILE A 33 -3.84 2.03 7.85
N ALA A 34 -4.09 2.88 6.84
CA ALA A 34 -3.06 3.74 6.27
C ALA A 34 -2.45 4.67 7.32
N ASN A 35 -3.27 5.36 8.12
CA ASN A 35 -2.78 6.28 9.16
C ASN A 35 -1.94 5.57 10.22
N PHE A 36 -2.36 4.38 10.66
CA PHE A 36 -1.60 3.60 11.62
C PHE A 36 -0.27 3.11 11.02
N GLU A 37 -0.31 2.63 9.78
CA GLU A 37 0.89 2.20 9.07
C GLU A 37 1.86 3.36 8.85
N ILE A 38 1.38 4.57 8.54
CA ILE A 38 2.24 5.76 8.39
C ILE A 38 2.97 6.07 9.70
N LEU A 39 2.27 6.06 10.85
CA LEU A 39 2.88 6.32 12.15
C LEU A 39 3.99 5.31 12.48
N VAL A 40 3.76 4.04 12.18
CA VAL A 40 4.73 2.98 12.49
C VAL A 40 5.85 2.93 11.46
N ILE A 41 5.54 2.94 10.15
CA ILE A 41 6.48 2.65 9.06
C ILE A 41 7.28 3.88 8.62
N SER A 42 6.72 5.10 8.70
CA SER A 42 7.43 6.32 8.28
C SER A 42 8.83 6.48 8.90
N PRO A 43 9.06 6.27 10.21
CA PRO A 43 10.41 6.37 10.77
C PRO A 43 11.36 5.29 10.20
N PHE A 44 10.88 4.07 9.95
CA PHE A 44 11.71 3.00 9.38
C PHE A 44 12.03 3.24 7.90
N GLU A 45 11.07 3.73 7.11
CA GLU A 45 11.31 4.14 5.73
C GLU A 45 12.38 5.22 5.66
N ARG A 46 12.31 6.21 6.56
CA ARG A 46 13.32 7.28 6.64
C ARG A 46 14.69 6.73 7.01
N LEU A 47 14.76 5.87 8.02
CA LEU A 47 15.99 5.21 8.46
C LEU A 47 16.64 4.42 7.31
N LYS A 48 15.84 3.65 6.57
CA LYS A 48 16.28 2.89 5.39
C LYS A 48 16.86 3.80 4.31
N VAL A 49 16.15 4.88 3.96
CA VAL A 49 16.62 5.82 2.94
C VAL A 49 17.91 6.50 3.37
N TRP A 50 18.01 6.94 4.63
CA TRP A 50 19.22 7.55 5.17
C TRP A 50 20.44 6.61 5.09
N LEU A 51 20.24 5.32 5.41
CA LEU A 51 21.30 4.30 5.25
C LEU A 51 21.71 4.10 3.78
N MET A 52 20.78 4.21 2.84
CA MET A 52 21.05 4.06 1.41
C MET A 52 21.74 5.28 0.79
N THR A 53 21.47 6.48 1.30
CA THR A 53 22.00 7.75 0.76
C THR A 53 23.26 8.23 1.49
N SER A 54 23.58 7.64 2.64
CA SER A 54 24.80 7.95 3.38
C SER A 54 26.04 7.47 2.62
N PRO A 55 26.99 8.35 2.27
CA PRO A 55 28.18 8.00 1.48
C PRO A 55 29.17 7.13 2.26
N LYS A 56 29.06 7.06 3.59
CA LYS A 56 29.86 6.17 4.44
C LYS A 56 28.98 5.05 4.97
N ARG A 57 29.52 3.82 5.01
CA ARG A 57 28.86 2.64 5.59
C ARG A 57 28.78 2.81 7.12
N ILE A 58 27.80 3.55 7.59
CA ILE A 58 27.60 3.86 9.01
C ILE A 58 26.68 2.81 9.63
N SER A 59 27.01 2.34 10.84
CA SER A 59 26.15 1.47 11.64
C SER A 59 24.92 2.24 12.15
N LEU A 60 23.75 1.58 12.18
CA LEU A 60 22.50 2.09 12.74
C LEU A 60 22.66 2.73 14.12
N PHE A 61 23.51 2.15 14.96
CA PHE A 61 23.77 2.67 16.32
C PHE A 61 24.46 4.04 16.32
N LYS A 62 25.26 4.35 15.30
CA LYS A 62 25.90 5.66 15.18
C LYS A 62 24.91 6.73 14.72
N PHE A 63 23.91 6.38 13.90
CA PHE A 63 22.79 7.27 13.56
C PHE A 63 22.04 7.70 14.83
N PHE A 64 21.62 6.71 15.64
CA PHE A 64 20.96 7.01 16.91
C PHE A 64 21.88 7.83 17.82
N ARG A 65 23.16 7.46 17.98
CA ARG A 65 24.10 8.19 18.86
C ARG A 65 24.39 9.64 18.42
N GLU A 66 24.47 9.92 17.12
CA GLU A 66 24.66 11.29 16.61
C GLU A 66 23.38 12.13 16.68
N HIS A 67 22.23 11.52 16.44
CA HIS A 67 20.94 12.24 16.41
C HIS A 67 20.26 12.33 17.79
N ILE A 68 20.61 11.49 18.78
CA ILE A 68 20.02 11.53 20.13
C ILE A 68 20.35 12.80 20.91
N ASN A 69 21.43 13.48 20.54
CA ASN A 69 21.84 14.75 21.15
C ASN A 69 21.18 15.98 20.47
N SER A 70 20.58 15.78 19.30
CA SER A 70 19.82 16.80 18.57
C SER A 70 18.34 16.66 18.91
N ARG A 71 17.76 17.65 19.60
CA ARG A 71 16.33 17.66 20.02
C ARG A 71 15.30 17.57 18.87
N ASP A 72 15.74 17.47 17.62
CA ASP A 72 14.93 17.38 16.41
C ASP A 72 14.84 15.95 15.81
N ILE A 73 15.11 14.89 16.59
CA ILE A 73 15.04 13.49 16.10
C ILE A 73 13.70 13.17 15.43
N THR A 74 12.59 13.60 16.05
CA THR A 74 11.24 13.34 15.55
C THR A 74 11.00 14.15 14.28
N ARG A 75 11.39 15.41 14.26
CA ARG A 75 11.26 16.29 13.09
C ARG A 75 12.03 15.76 11.89
N GLU A 76 13.23 15.22 12.08
CA GLU A 76 14.04 14.62 11.01
C GLU A 76 13.52 13.23 10.57
N LEU A 77 13.00 12.43 11.50
CA LEU A 77 12.35 11.14 11.19
C LEU A 77 11.06 11.32 10.36
N TYR A 78 10.27 12.37 10.68
CA TYR A 78 9.04 12.70 9.97
C TYR A 78 9.24 13.67 8.80
N ARG A 79 10.49 14.01 8.46
CA ARG A 79 10.78 14.91 7.34
C ARG A 79 10.48 14.21 6.01
N GLY A 80 9.47 14.72 5.30
CA GLY A 80 9.00 14.14 4.03
C GLY A 80 7.86 13.14 4.18
N THR A 81 7.33 12.93 5.40
CA THR A 81 6.18 12.06 5.66
C THR A 81 4.94 12.47 4.87
N SER A 82 4.79 13.75 4.49
CA SER A 82 3.66 14.23 3.68
C SER A 82 3.51 13.45 2.37
N ALA A 83 4.59 13.14 1.66
CA ALA A 83 4.52 12.38 0.41
C ALA A 83 4.14 10.91 0.65
N VAL A 84 4.64 10.33 1.75
CA VAL A 84 4.32 8.96 2.16
C VAL A 84 2.86 8.85 2.57
N PHE A 85 2.35 9.87 3.27
CA PHE A 85 0.96 9.96 3.70
C PHE A 85 -0.01 9.87 2.52
N TYR A 86 0.16 10.72 1.50
CA TYR A 86 -0.72 10.71 0.33
C TYR A 86 -0.64 9.38 -0.42
N ARG A 87 0.57 8.85 -0.64
CA ARG A 87 0.77 7.55 -1.29
C ARG A 87 0.07 6.42 -0.55
N GLN A 88 0.22 6.34 0.77
CA GLN A 88 -0.30 5.23 1.56
C GLN A 88 -1.83 5.25 1.63
N ASN A 89 -2.43 6.44 1.79
CA ASN A 89 -3.88 6.59 1.77
C ASN A 89 -4.46 6.20 0.39
N VAL A 90 -3.87 6.69 -0.69
CA VAL A 90 -4.31 6.35 -2.06
C VAL A 90 -4.17 4.85 -2.31
N SER A 91 -3.06 4.24 -1.92
CA SER A 91 -2.84 2.81 -2.11
C SER A 91 -3.87 1.96 -1.36
N TRP A 92 -4.15 2.23 -0.08
CA TRP A 92 -5.10 1.43 0.69
C TRP A 92 -6.54 1.62 0.23
N ILE A 93 -6.93 2.86 -0.11
CA ILE A 93 -8.28 3.14 -0.61
C ILE A 93 -8.49 2.43 -1.95
N THR A 94 -7.58 2.63 -2.92
CA THR A 94 -7.72 2.01 -4.24
C THR A 94 -7.66 0.50 -4.15
N PHE A 95 -6.78 -0.05 -3.31
CA PHE A 95 -6.70 -1.49 -3.10
C PHE A 95 -8.00 -2.08 -2.54
N LEU A 96 -8.51 -1.57 -1.40
CA LEU A 96 -9.72 -2.12 -0.77
C LEU A 96 -10.99 -1.88 -1.59
N TYR A 97 -11.07 -0.73 -2.27
CA TYR A 97 -12.17 -0.41 -3.17
C TYR A 97 -12.19 -1.38 -4.36
N THR A 98 -11.05 -1.53 -5.03
CA THR A 98 -10.95 -2.39 -6.22
C THR A 98 -11.08 -3.87 -5.85
N ASP A 99 -10.49 -4.33 -4.75
CA ASP A 99 -10.65 -5.70 -4.27
C ASP A 99 -12.12 -6.03 -3.98
N GLY A 100 -12.83 -5.07 -3.37
CA GLY A 100 -14.25 -5.20 -3.10
C GLY A 100 -15.10 -5.34 -4.37
N LEU A 101 -14.84 -4.50 -5.38
CA LEU A 101 -15.56 -4.54 -6.64
C LEU A 101 -15.22 -5.76 -7.48
N THR A 102 -13.94 -6.10 -7.60
CA THR A 102 -13.48 -7.23 -8.39
C THR A 102 -14.02 -8.54 -7.82
N LYS A 103 -13.94 -8.75 -6.51
CA LYS A 103 -14.52 -9.95 -5.89
C LYS A 103 -16.04 -10.02 -6.02
N ALA A 104 -16.75 -8.88 -5.96
CA ALA A 104 -18.19 -8.86 -6.17
C ALA A 104 -18.56 -9.30 -7.59
N LYS A 105 -17.89 -8.75 -8.61
CA LYS A 105 -18.11 -9.12 -10.03
C LYS A 105 -17.77 -10.58 -10.31
N PHE A 106 -16.68 -11.10 -9.75
CA PHE A 106 -16.30 -12.50 -9.92
C PHE A 106 -17.30 -13.47 -9.25
N ARG A 107 -17.85 -13.12 -8.09
CA ARG A 107 -18.88 -13.92 -7.41
C ARG A 107 -20.21 -13.92 -8.17
N GLU A 108 -20.58 -12.79 -8.74
CA GLU A 108 -21.79 -12.66 -9.57
C GLU A 108 -21.66 -13.52 -10.85
N TYR A 109 -20.51 -13.47 -11.51
CA TYR A 109 -20.26 -14.21 -12.75
C TYR A 109 -20.31 -15.74 -12.55
N LYS A 110 -19.82 -16.25 -11.42
CA LYS A 110 -19.79 -17.71 -11.14
C LYS A 110 -20.94 -18.22 -10.27
N GLN A 111 -21.84 -17.34 -9.80
CA GLN A 111 -22.96 -17.68 -8.89
C GLN A 111 -22.57 -18.57 -7.70
N THR A 112 -21.31 -18.53 -7.27
CA THR A 112 -20.74 -19.40 -6.23
C THR A 112 -19.96 -18.53 -5.24
N GLN A 113 -20.12 -18.81 -3.94
CA GLN A 113 -19.42 -18.08 -2.86
C GLN A 113 -17.92 -18.38 -2.84
N ASP A 114 -17.55 -19.60 -3.22
CA ASP A 114 -16.17 -20.10 -3.25
C ASP A 114 -15.52 -19.77 -4.60
N LEU A 115 -14.67 -18.75 -4.57
CA LEU A 115 -13.82 -18.39 -5.70
C LEU A 115 -12.69 -19.41 -5.82
N THR A 116 -12.49 -19.95 -7.02
CA THR A 116 -11.34 -20.82 -7.30
C THR A 116 -10.03 -20.03 -7.17
N TYR A 117 -8.92 -20.71 -6.87
CA TYR A 117 -7.59 -20.09 -6.78
C TYR A 117 -7.19 -19.28 -8.01
N ILE A 118 -7.51 -19.77 -9.20
CA ILE A 118 -7.25 -19.08 -10.46
C ILE A 118 -8.08 -17.79 -10.55
N ASP A 119 -9.31 -17.79 -10.06
CA ASP A 119 -10.16 -16.60 -10.04
C ASP A 119 -9.64 -15.55 -9.06
N LEU A 120 -9.18 -15.99 -7.88
CA LEU A 120 -8.52 -15.10 -6.90
C LEU A 120 -7.23 -14.51 -7.45
N PHE A 121 -6.46 -15.29 -8.21
CA PHE A 121 -5.26 -14.82 -8.90
C PHE A 121 -5.59 -13.75 -9.95
N MET A 122 -6.54 -14.03 -10.86
CA MET A 122 -6.97 -13.08 -11.89
C MET A 122 -7.56 -11.81 -11.27
N ALA A 123 -8.38 -11.95 -10.23
CA ALA A 123 -8.91 -10.83 -9.47
C ALA A 123 -7.78 -9.99 -8.85
N GLY A 124 -6.80 -10.64 -8.22
CA GLY A 124 -5.63 -9.98 -7.63
C GLY A 124 -4.80 -9.22 -8.66
N MET A 125 -4.62 -9.78 -9.86
CA MET A 125 -3.92 -9.11 -10.96
C MET A 125 -4.63 -7.85 -11.44
N ILE A 126 -5.96 -7.89 -11.61
CA ILE A 126 -6.77 -6.73 -11.99
C ILE A 126 -6.71 -5.65 -10.91
N VAL A 127 -6.81 -6.06 -9.63
CA VAL A 127 -6.67 -5.15 -8.49
C VAL A 127 -5.30 -4.48 -8.47
N GLY A 128 -4.23 -5.25 -8.68
CA GLY A 128 -2.86 -4.76 -8.74
C GLY A 128 -2.64 -3.75 -9.87
N LEU A 129 -3.20 -4.01 -11.05
CA LEU A 129 -3.16 -3.11 -12.21
C LEU A 129 -3.79 -1.74 -11.92
N ILE A 130 -5.02 -1.75 -11.40
CA ILE A 130 -5.76 -0.53 -11.08
C ILE A 130 -5.06 0.24 -9.94
N ASN A 131 -4.62 -0.48 -8.91
CA ASN A 131 -3.89 0.12 -7.79
C ASN A 131 -2.58 0.78 -8.26
N THR A 132 -1.82 0.10 -9.13
CA THR A 132 -0.59 0.65 -9.70
C THR A 132 -0.85 1.94 -10.45
N GLY A 133 -1.89 1.99 -11.28
CA GLY A 133 -2.26 3.20 -12.01
C GLY A 133 -2.55 4.38 -11.08
N ALA A 134 -3.23 4.15 -9.97
CA ALA A 134 -3.53 5.21 -9.00
C ALA A 134 -2.32 5.64 -8.16
N VAL A 135 -1.44 4.71 -7.78
CA VAL A 135 -0.33 4.95 -6.85
C VAL A 135 0.89 5.55 -7.55
N MET A 136 1.12 5.25 -8.83
CA MET A 136 2.26 5.73 -9.61
C MET A 136 2.59 7.23 -9.53
N PRO A 137 1.62 8.15 -9.74
CA PRO A 137 1.91 9.58 -9.63
C PRO A 137 2.44 9.95 -8.24
N PHE A 138 1.94 9.31 -7.18
CA PHE A 138 2.40 9.54 -5.81
C PHE A 138 3.79 8.96 -5.54
N ASP A 139 4.09 7.78 -6.11
CA ASP A 139 5.41 7.17 -6.03
C ASP A 139 6.49 8.00 -6.72
N TYR A 140 6.16 8.57 -7.88
CA TYR A 140 7.07 9.48 -8.57
C TYR A 140 7.39 10.71 -7.71
N VAL A 141 6.36 11.38 -7.18
CA VAL A 141 6.55 12.57 -6.33
C VAL A 141 7.32 12.23 -5.06
N LYS A 142 7.03 11.10 -4.41
CA LYS A 142 7.79 10.60 -3.25
C LYS A 142 9.26 10.41 -3.61
N THR A 143 9.55 9.77 -4.73
CA THR A 143 10.92 9.50 -5.19
C THR A 143 11.66 10.80 -5.51
N GLN A 144 11.02 11.77 -6.16
CA GLN A 144 11.65 13.06 -6.45
C GLN A 144 11.96 13.84 -5.17
N LYS A 145 11.02 13.88 -4.22
CA LYS A 145 11.22 14.52 -2.92
C LYS A 145 12.36 13.86 -2.12
N GLN A 146 12.51 12.54 -2.23
CA GLN A 146 13.61 11.81 -1.60
C GLN A 146 14.93 11.98 -2.34
N LYS A 147 14.96 12.12 -3.67
CA LYS A 147 16.21 12.34 -4.40
C LYS A 147 16.79 13.75 -4.16
N PHE A 148 15.92 14.76 -4.18
CA PHE A 148 16.32 16.17 -4.05
C PHE A 148 16.20 16.68 -2.61
N PHE A 149 16.85 16.01 -1.65
CA PHE A 149 16.81 16.34 -0.20
C PHE A 149 17.08 17.81 0.14
N GLN A 150 17.77 18.55 -0.75
CA GLN A 150 18.18 19.94 -0.52
C GLN A 150 17.08 20.96 -0.85
N ASN A 151 16.05 20.59 -1.62
CA ASN A 151 15.03 21.55 -2.03
C ASN A 151 13.80 21.42 -1.12
N ASN A 152 13.49 22.47 -0.34
CA ASN A 152 12.33 22.53 0.57
C ASN A 152 10.97 22.64 -0.17
N GLN A 153 10.91 22.22 -1.43
CA GLN A 153 9.71 22.30 -2.25
C GLN A 153 8.59 21.42 -1.68
N SER A 154 7.37 21.93 -1.74
CA SER A 154 6.20 21.16 -1.33
C SER A 154 5.99 19.95 -2.24
N THR A 155 5.37 18.91 -1.71
CA THR A 155 4.96 17.73 -2.49
C THR A 155 4.08 18.13 -3.68
N ILE A 156 3.24 19.16 -3.48
CA ILE A 156 2.32 19.69 -4.49
C ILE A 156 3.08 20.45 -5.58
N ASP A 157 4.10 21.24 -5.20
CA ASP A 157 4.90 22.02 -6.15
C ASP A 157 5.66 21.10 -7.11
N ILE A 158 6.22 20.00 -6.60
CA ILE A 158 6.90 18.98 -7.41
C ILE A 158 5.91 18.36 -8.40
N PHE A 159 4.70 18.06 -7.95
CA PHE A 159 3.65 17.48 -8.79
C PHE A 159 3.25 18.43 -9.93
N ILE A 160 2.93 19.69 -9.60
CA ILE A 160 2.54 20.71 -10.59
C ILE A 160 3.68 21.00 -11.56
N THR A 161 4.91 21.14 -11.06
CA THR A 161 6.08 21.43 -11.90
C THR A 161 6.36 20.28 -12.86
N THR A 162 6.30 19.04 -12.38
CA THR A 162 6.44 17.84 -13.24
C THR A 162 5.34 17.80 -14.30
N LEU A 163 4.09 18.06 -13.92
CA LEU A 163 2.97 18.05 -14.84
C LEU A 163 3.12 19.11 -15.94
N LYS A 164 3.65 20.29 -15.61
CA LYS A 164 3.89 21.38 -16.57
C LYS A 164 5.09 21.13 -17.48
N GLN A 165 6.16 20.49 -16.99
CA GLN A 165 7.41 20.33 -17.74
C GLN A 165 7.44 19.04 -18.56
N ASP A 166 7.10 17.91 -17.94
CA ASP A 166 7.24 16.58 -18.54
C ASP A 166 5.91 15.92 -18.93
N GLY A 167 4.79 16.51 -18.49
CA GLY A 167 3.44 15.98 -18.73
C GLY A 167 3.09 14.74 -17.90
N ILE A 168 1.95 14.12 -18.22
CA ILE A 168 1.39 13.00 -17.45
C ILE A 168 2.18 11.70 -17.67
N THR A 169 2.80 11.52 -18.84
CA THR A 169 3.53 10.30 -19.22
C THR A 169 4.73 10.03 -18.31
N ARG A 170 5.33 11.07 -17.74
CA ARG A 170 6.48 10.97 -16.82
C ARG A 170 6.13 10.21 -15.53
N PHE A 171 4.91 10.37 -15.03
CA PHE A 171 4.46 9.71 -13.80
C PHE A 171 4.36 8.19 -13.93
N TYR A 172 4.18 7.69 -15.16
CA TYR A 172 4.00 6.26 -15.44
C TYR A 172 5.28 5.58 -15.95
N ILE A 173 6.43 6.25 -15.87
CA ILE A 173 7.71 5.63 -16.22
C ILE A 173 7.99 4.49 -15.23
N GLY A 174 8.11 3.27 -15.74
CA GLY A 174 8.35 2.07 -14.95
C GLY A 174 7.12 1.20 -14.70
N TRP A 175 5.97 1.48 -15.32
CA TRP A 175 4.77 0.64 -15.18
C TRP A 175 4.97 -0.84 -15.47
N LYS A 176 5.80 -1.17 -16.45
CA LYS A 176 6.18 -2.55 -16.76
C LYS A 176 6.85 -3.26 -15.57
N ILE A 177 7.68 -2.57 -14.80
CA ILE A 177 8.37 -3.13 -13.63
C ILE A 177 7.36 -3.47 -12.54
N TYR A 178 6.39 -2.57 -12.30
CA TYR A 178 5.30 -2.82 -11.37
C TYR A 178 4.44 -4.02 -11.78
N LEU A 179 4.14 -4.18 -13.07
CA LEU A 179 3.42 -5.36 -13.56
C LEU A 179 4.15 -6.66 -13.25
N ILE A 180 5.46 -6.70 -13.53
CA ILE A 180 6.28 -7.87 -13.24
C ILE A 180 6.30 -8.15 -11.75
N GLN A 181 6.45 -7.12 -10.92
CA GLN A 181 6.41 -7.26 -9.46
C GLN A 181 5.08 -7.85 -8.98
N TYR A 182 3.94 -7.33 -9.44
CA TYR A 182 2.63 -7.86 -9.07
C TYR A 182 2.42 -9.29 -9.59
N ALA A 183 2.86 -9.60 -10.80
CA ALA A 183 2.80 -10.95 -11.35
C ALA A 183 3.59 -11.94 -10.48
N ILE A 184 4.82 -11.59 -10.09
CA ILE A 184 5.66 -12.43 -9.21
C ILE A 184 4.98 -12.62 -7.85
N VAL A 185 4.49 -11.55 -7.23
CA VAL A 185 3.81 -11.62 -5.93
C VAL A 185 2.56 -12.50 -6.02
N ALA A 186 1.78 -12.37 -7.08
CA ALA A 186 0.57 -13.17 -7.28
C ALA A 186 0.91 -14.66 -7.47
N ILE A 187 1.95 -14.98 -8.25
CA ILE A 187 2.41 -16.36 -8.46
C ILE A 187 2.91 -16.97 -7.14
N LEU A 188 3.74 -16.23 -6.39
CA LEU A 188 4.27 -16.69 -5.12
C LEU A 188 3.15 -16.93 -4.11
N ASN A 189 2.18 -16.00 -4.03
CA ASN A 189 1.03 -16.16 -3.15
C ASN A 189 0.24 -17.41 -3.49
N VAL A 190 -0.11 -17.67 -4.75
CA VAL A 190 -0.83 -18.89 -5.15
C VAL A 190 -0.05 -20.15 -4.78
N ASN A 191 1.23 -20.21 -5.11
CA ASN A 191 2.07 -21.38 -4.81
C ASN A 191 2.23 -21.64 -3.31
N VAL A 192 2.41 -20.58 -2.52
CA VAL A 192 2.51 -20.69 -1.06
C VAL A 192 1.18 -21.17 -0.48
N LEU A 193 0.06 -20.63 -0.99
CA LEU A 193 -1.27 -21.00 -0.53
C LEU A 193 -1.59 -22.46 -0.85
N ASP A 194 -1.27 -22.93 -2.06
CA ASP A 194 -1.42 -24.34 -2.46
C ASP A 194 -0.62 -25.28 -1.55
N LYS A 195 0.64 -24.90 -1.22
CA LYS A 195 1.48 -25.70 -0.31
C LYS A 195 0.92 -25.72 1.11
N LEU A 196 0.44 -24.59 1.60
CA LEU A 196 -0.14 -24.48 2.94
C LEU A 196 -1.42 -25.28 3.04
N GLU A 197 -2.30 -25.20 2.03
CA GLU A 197 -3.56 -25.93 2.02
C GLU A 197 -3.34 -27.44 1.96
N ARG A 198 -2.45 -27.93 1.09
CA ARG A 198 -2.10 -29.37 1.05
C ARG A 198 -1.58 -29.86 2.39
N LYS A 199 -0.74 -29.06 3.06
CA LYS A 199 -0.21 -29.40 4.39
C LYS A 199 -1.30 -29.40 5.45
N PHE A 200 -2.25 -28.47 5.37
CA PHE A 200 -3.37 -28.37 6.31
C PHE A 200 -4.37 -29.51 6.13
N GLN A 201 -4.73 -29.86 4.90
CA GLN A 201 -5.60 -31.00 4.57
C GLN A 201 -4.97 -32.32 5.05
N ASN A 202 -3.68 -32.53 4.79
CA ASN A 202 -2.95 -33.71 5.28
C ASN A 202 -2.91 -33.78 6.82
N TYR A 203 -2.86 -32.64 7.51
CA TYR A 203 -2.91 -32.60 8.97
C TYR A 203 -4.32 -32.89 9.51
N SER A 204 -5.36 -32.41 8.82
CA SER A 204 -6.76 -32.66 9.18
C SER A 204 -7.16 -34.12 9.00
N VAL A 205 -6.71 -34.76 7.91
CA VAL A 205 -6.97 -36.20 7.64
C VAL A 205 -6.23 -37.10 8.63
N ARG A 206 -5.07 -36.69 9.14
CA ARG A 206 -4.29 -37.47 10.12
C ARG A 206 -4.83 -37.40 11.56
N LYS A 207 -5.80 -36.51 11.81
CA LYS A 207 -6.43 -36.30 13.12
C LYS A 207 -7.86 -36.86 13.19
N SER A 208 -8.39 -37.36 12.07
CA SER A 208 -9.60 -38.18 11.97
C SER A 208 -9.25 -39.67 11.94
#